data_AF-A0A662R615-F1
#
_entry.id   AF-A0A662R615-F1
#
_cell.length_a   1.000
_cell.length_b   1.000
_cell.length_c   1.000
_cell.angle_alpha   90.00
_cell.angle_beta   90.00
_cell.angle_gamma   90.00
#
_symmetry.space_group_name_H-M   'P 1'
#
loop_
_entity.id
_entity.type
_entity.pdbx_description
1 polymer ?
#
loop_
_entity_poly.entity_id
_entity_poly.type
_entity_poly.pdbx_seq_one_letter_code
_entity_poly.pdbx_strand_id
1 'polypeptide(L)'
;MRIGVVVHGAEAIDSGFALKTITMLKKFGEVSSCLGGSMGRTAVIDHSLENLIDIRHRERPSRAVQRMIDEGCDVVCLVNHGKTLETGILFA
;
A
#
# COMPACT_ATOMS: atom_id res chain seq x y z
N MET A 1 -6.00 15.28 10.01
CA MET A 1 -5.12 15.01 8.86
C MET A 1 -5.62 13.74 8.18
N ARG A 2 -5.86 13.80 6.88
CA ARG A 2 -6.25 12.67 6.03
C ARG A 2 -4.99 12.10 5.39
N ILE A 3 -4.70 10.83 5.67
CA ILE A 3 -3.49 10.14 5.24
C ILE A 3 -3.90 9.01 4.29
N GLY A 4 -3.47 9.09 3.03
CA GLY A 4 -3.63 8.02 2.06
C GLY A 4 -2.44 7.07 2.12
N VAL A 5 -2.68 5.76 2.17
CA VAL A 5 -1.62 4.74 2.11
C VAL A 5 -1.82 3.87 0.89
N VAL A 6 -0.87 3.93 -0.05
CA VAL A 6 -0.86 3.07 -1.23
C VAL A 6 0.13 1.95 -0.99
N VAL A 7 -0.36 0.71 -0.85
CA VAL A 7 0.48 -0.47 -0.66
C VAL A 7 0.84 -1.06 -2.01
N HIS A 8 2.14 -1.29 -2.27
CA HIS A 8 2.63 -1.86 -3.52
C HIS A 8 3.51 -3.09 -3.26
N GLY A 9 3.19 -4.18 -3.97
CA GLY A 9 3.85 -5.48 -3.83
C GLY A 9 3.17 -6.38 -2.80
N ALA A 10 3.23 -7.70 -3.03
CA ALA A 10 2.72 -8.68 -2.07
C ALA A 10 3.63 -8.74 -0.83
N GLU A 11 4.93 -8.53 -1.03
CA GLU A 11 5.97 -8.59 -0.01
C GLU A 11 5.74 -7.60 1.13
N ALA A 12 5.20 -6.41 0.84
CA ALA A 12 4.84 -5.43 1.87
C ALA A 12 3.71 -5.93 2.77
N ILE A 13 2.82 -6.77 2.25
CA ILE A 13 1.71 -7.38 2.98
C ILE A 13 2.18 -8.61 3.74
N ASP A 14 2.87 -9.53 3.05
CA ASP A 14 3.33 -10.81 3.59
C ASP A 14 4.32 -10.64 4.73
N SER A 15 5.16 -9.60 4.69
CA SER A 15 6.09 -9.26 5.78
C SER A 15 5.40 -8.62 6.99
N GLY A 16 4.11 -8.29 6.89
CA GLY A 16 3.37 -7.50 7.89
C GLY A 16 3.75 -6.01 7.92
N PHE A 17 4.65 -5.56 7.03
CA PHE A 17 5.12 -4.18 6.99
C PHE A 17 4.00 -3.17 6.69
N ALA A 18 3.10 -3.51 5.78
CA ALA A 18 1.93 -2.70 5.43
C ALA A 18 1.01 -2.48 6.65
N LEU A 19 0.65 -3.57 7.36
CA LEU A 19 -0.19 -3.50 8.56
C LEU A 19 0.45 -2.66 9.66
N LYS A 20 1.75 -2.86 9.91
CA LYS A 20 2.51 -2.08 10.90
C LYS A 20 2.53 -0.60 10.55
N THR A 21 2.73 -0.26 9.28
CA THR A 21 2.78 1.12 8.79
C THR A 21 1.41 1.80 8.92
N ILE A 22 0.34 1.16 8.46
CA ILE A 22 -1.03 1.68 8.56
C ILE A 22 -1.40 1.92 10.04
N THR A 23 -1.11 0.94 10.91
CA THR A 23 -1.40 1.04 12.35
C THR A 23 -0.64 2.19 13.01
N MET A 24 0.61 2.41 12.60
CA MET A 24 1.41 3.54 13.09
C MET A 24 0.83 4.88 12.61
N LEU A 25 0.49 5.01 11.33
CA LEU A 25 -0.05 6.24 10.75
C LEU A 25 -1.41 6.64 11.32
N LYS A 26 -2.23 5.68 11.77
CA LYS A 26 -3.50 5.96 12.49
C LYS A 26 -3.31 6.79 13.76
N LYS A 27 -2.10 6.85 14.33
CA LYS A 27 -1.79 7.71 15.49
C LYS A 27 -1.65 9.19 15.11
N PHE A 28 -1.51 9.50 13.81
CA PHE A 28 -1.26 10.85 13.30
C PHE A 28 -2.46 11.44 12.54
N GLY A 29 -3.46 10.61 12.20
CA GLY A 29 -4.63 11.06 11.45
C GLY A 29 -5.57 9.94 11.04
N GLU A 30 -6.57 10.32 10.25
CA GLU A 30 -7.48 9.38 9.60
C GLU A 30 -6.77 8.73 8.41
N VAL A 31 -6.77 7.40 8.36
CA VAL A 31 -6.03 6.63 7.35
C VAL A 31 -6.98 5.89 6.43
N SER A 32 -6.88 6.20 5.13
CA SER A 32 -7.44 5.40 4.05
C SER A 32 -6.30 4.63 3.38
N SER A 33 -6.50 3.35 3.07
CA SER A 33 -5.47 2.58 2.40
C SER A 33 -6.00 1.75 1.23
N CYS A 34 -5.21 1.63 0.17
CA CYS A 34 -5.56 0.86 -1.02
C CYS A 34 -4.35 0.12 -1.58
N LEU A 35 -4.62 -0.86 -2.44
CA LEU A 35 -3.59 -1.58 -3.16
C LEU A 35 -3.25 -0.88 -4.49
N GLY A 36 -1.97 -0.59 -4.70
CA GLY A 36 -1.40 -0.21 -5.99
C GLY A 36 -0.72 -1.40 -6.66
N GLY A 37 -1.28 -1.88 -7.78
CA GLY A 37 -0.81 -3.05 -8.52
C GLY A 37 -1.69 -4.29 -8.33
N SER A 38 -1.38 -5.36 -9.05
CA SER A 38 -2.22 -6.57 -9.10
C SER A 38 -1.80 -7.67 -8.13
N MET A 39 -0.49 -7.86 -7.91
CA MET A 39 0.04 -9.04 -7.22
C MET A 39 -0.29 -9.06 -5.73
N GLY A 40 -0.36 -7.91 -5.07
CA GLY A 40 -0.66 -7.86 -3.64
C GLY A 40 -2.11 -8.20 -3.28
N ARG A 41 -3.02 -8.35 -4.26
CA ARG A 41 -4.44 -8.57 -3.96
C ARG A 41 -4.67 -9.90 -3.25
N THR A 42 -4.01 -10.96 -3.72
CA THR A 42 -4.11 -12.28 -3.09
C THR A 42 -3.55 -12.24 -1.68
N ALA A 43 -2.41 -11.57 -1.46
CA ALA A 43 -1.85 -11.38 -0.13
C ALA A 43 -2.79 -10.63 0.82
N VAL A 44 -3.51 -9.59 0.36
CA VAL A 44 -4.54 -8.93 1.20
C VAL A 44 -5.60 -9.93 1.67
N ILE A 45 -6.07 -10.80 0.77
CA ILE A 45 -7.11 -11.81 1.06
C ILE A 45 -6.58 -12.89 2.00
N ASP A 46 -5.39 -13.42 1.71
CA ASP A 46 -4.76 -14.50 2.49
C ASP A 46 -4.51 -14.07 3.95
N HIS A 47 -4.26 -12.77 4.18
CA HIS A 47 -4.09 -12.18 5.51
C HIS A 47 -5.36 -11.51 6.09
N SER A 48 -6.51 -11.63 5.42
CA SER A 48 -7.80 -11.06 5.85
C SER A 48 -7.77 -9.54 6.10
N LEU A 49 -7.07 -8.80 5.24
CA LEU A 49 -6.85 -7.35 5.35
C LEU A 49 -7.80 -6.50 4.49
N GLU A 50 -8.85 -7.08 3.89
CA GLU A 50 -9.77 -6.38 2.97
C GLU A 50 -10.55 -5.25 3.64
N ASN A 51 -10.74 -5.34 4.97
CA ASN A 51 -11.36 -4.27 5.77
C ASN A 51 -10.41 -3.08 6.03
N LEU A 52 -9.12 -3.26 5.76
CA LEU A 52 -8.09 -2.26 5.99
C LEU A 52 -7.57 -1.68 4.67
N ILE A 53 -7.27 -2.55 3.70
CA ILE A 53 -6.69 -2.22 2.39
C ILE A 53 -7.74 -2.42 1.31
N ASP A 54 -8.17 -1.33 0.68
CA ASP A 54 -9.11 -1.37 -0.44
C ASP A 54 -8.46 -2.01 -1.68
N ILE A 55 -9.04 -3.14 -2.11
CA ILE A 55 -8.63 -3.93 -3.27
C ILE A 55 -9.63 -3.90 -4.43
N ARG A 56 -10.64 -3.02 -4.37
CA ARG A 56 -11.70 -2.91 -5.41
C ARG A 56 -11.16 -2.35 -6.73
N HIS A 57 -10.15 -1.49 -6.64
CA HIS A 57 -9.57 -0.80 -7.79
C HIS A 57 -8.31 -1.53 -8.28
N ARG A 58 -8.21 -1.74 -9.59
CA ARG A 58 -7.06 -2.40 -10.23
C ARG A 58 -6.16 -1.38 -10.90
N GLU A 59 -5.50 -0.56 -10.08
CA GLU A 59 -4.75 0.61 -10.53
C GLU A 59 -3.25 0.39 -10.46
N ARG A 60 -2.49 1.10 -11.31
CA ARG A 60 -1.05 1.26 -11.12
C ARG A 60 -0.80 2.10 -9.86
N PRO A 61 0.31 1.91 -9.14
CA PRO A 61 0.62 2.72 -7.94
C PRO A 61 0.52 4.23 -8.20
N SER A 62 0.98 4.72 -9.35
CA SER A 62 0.89 6.13 -9.72
C SER A 62 -0.54 6.65 -9.82
N ARG A 63 -1.49 5.83 -10.32
CA ARG A 63 -2.90 6.21 -10.42
C ARG A 63 -3.59 6.15 -9.06
N ALA A 64 -3.27 5.15 -8.24
CA ALA A 64 -3.75 5.07 -6.87
C ALA A 64 -3.29 6.28 -6.02
N VAL A 65 -2.03 6.70 -6.17
CA VAL A 65 -1.50 7.91 -5.51
C VAL A 65 -2.26 9.15 -5.97
N GLN A 66 -2.43 9.35 -7.29
CA GLN A 66 -3.18 10.49 -7.81
C GLN A 66 -4.62 10.52 -7.29
N ARG A 67 -5.30 9.37 -7.27
CA ARG A 67 -6.66 9.26 -6.75
C ARG A 67 -6.76 9.66 -5.28
N MET A 68 -5.82 9.22 -4.43
CA MET A 68 -5.78 9.62 -3.02
C MET A 68 -5.59 11.14 -2.85
N ILE A 69 -4.79 11.77 -3.72
CA ILE A 69 -4.64 13.23 -3.77
C ILE A 69 -5.96 13.89 -4.17
N ASP A 70 -6.60 13.40 -5.24
CA ASP A 70 -7.86 13.94 -5.76
C ASP A 70 -9.02 13.78 -4.75
N GLU A 71 -9.00 12.71 -3.94
CA GLU A 71 -9.92 12.47 -2.81
C GLU A 71 -9.62 13.37 -1.58
N GLY A 72 -8.53 14.15 -1.63
CA GLY A 72 -8.19 15.17 -0.66
C GLY A 72 -7.26 14.72 0.47
N CYS A 73 -6.51 13.63 0.32
CA CYS A 73 -5.50 13.28 1.33
C CYS A 73 -4.48 14.42 1.47
N ASP A 74 -4.19 14.81 2.72
CA ASP A 74 -3.19 15.83 3.03
C ASP A 74 -1.77 15.30 2.79
N VAL A 75 -1.58 13.98 3.00
CA VAL A 75 -0.34 13.24 2.78
C VAL A 75 -0.66 11.90 2.15
N VAL A 76 0.12 11.49 1.15
CA VAL A 76 0.03 10.14 0.58
C VAL A 76 1.35 9.41 0.76
N CYS A 77 1.30 8.25 1.42
CA CYS A 77 2.44 7.38 1.65
C CYS A 77 2.40 6.18 0.69
N LEU A 78 3.41 6.07 -0.17
CA LEU A 78 3.63 4.85 -0.95
C LEU A 78 4.45 3.87 -0.12
N VAL A 79 3.84 2.76 0.26
CA VAL A 79 4.46 1.69 1.04
C VAL A 79 4.81 0.55 0.11
N ASN A 80 6.10 0.32 -0.09
CA ASN A 80 6.59 -0.84 -0.83
C ASN A 80 7.61 -1.60 0.00
N HIS A 81 7.85 -2.84 -0.39
CA HIS A 81 8.99 -3.62 0.06
C HIS A 81 9.88 -3.86 -1.17
N GLY A 82 10.61 -2.81 -1.54
CA GLY A 82 11.44 -2.80 -2.75
C GLY A 82 12.53 -3.88 -2.74
N LYS A 83 13.09 -4.14 -3.92
CA LYS A 83 14.27 -5.00 -4.07
C LYS A 83 15.47 -4.36 -3.38
N THR A 84 16.31 -5.21 -2.79
CA THR A 84 17.67 -4.82 -2.41
C THR A 84 18.53 -4.61 -3.66
N LEU A 85 19.72 -4.03 -3.52
CA LEU A 85 20.64 -3.91 -4.65
C LEU A 85 20.97 -5.27 -5.27
N GLU A 86 21.23 -6.28 -4.43
CA GLU A 86 21.56 -7.64 -4.88
C GLU A 86 20.41 -8.28 -5.66
N THR A 87 19.19 -8.23 -5.11
CA THR A 87 18.00 -8.78 -5.80
C THR A 87 17.57 -7.93 -6.99
N GLY A 88 17.88 -6.63 -6.97
CA GLY A 88 17.71 -5.72 -8.09
C GLY A 88 18.58 -6.12 -9.28
N ILE A 89 19.86 -6.40 -9.04
CA ILE A 89 20.83 -6.80 -10.08
C ILE A 89 20.53 -8.22 -10.60
N LEU A 90 20.20 -9.15 -9.70
CA LEU A 90 19.99 -10.56 -10.07
C LEU A 90 18.77 -10.78 -10.98
N PHE A 91 17.77 -9.90 -10.89
CA PHE A 91 16.50 -9.99 -11.61
C PHE A 91 16.21 -8.73 -12.46
N ALA A 92 17.27 -8.02 -12.91
CA ALA A 92 17.18 -6.90 -13.85
C ALA A 92 17.08 -7.36 -15.31
#